data_AF-A0A6C0D330-F1
#
_entry.id   AF-A0A6C0D330-F1
#
_cell.length_a   1.000
_cell.length_b   1.000
_cell.length_c   1.000
_cell.angle_alpha   90.00
_cell.angle_beta   90.00
_cell.angle_gamma   90.00
#
_symmetry.space_group_name_H-M   'P 1'
#
loop_
_entity.id
_entity.type
_entity.pdbx_description
1 polymer ?
#
loop_
_entity_poly.entity_id
_entity_poly.type
_entity_poly.pdbx_seq_one_letter_code
_entity_poly.pdbx_strand_id
1 'polypeptide(L)'
;MLLNFLCPPALLYAVIMLIYLILELSNKEYHQAFVKAIIGIIFTCILQAFCQMNLGLVSWILVMIPIIFYTYVTLLVFWVFSLNPNKKFVQA
;
A
#
# COMPACT_ATOMS: atom_id res chain seq x y z
N MET A 1 20.83 -2.89 -11.66
CA MET A 1 21.05 -4.35 -11.58
C MET A 1 20.47 -5.00 -10.32
N LEU A 2 20.25 -4.28 -9.21
CA LEU A 2 19.53 -4.80 -8.03
C LEU A 2 18.06 -5.22 -8.36
N LEU A 3 17.44 -4.55 -9.34
CA LEU A 3 16.13 -4.86 -9.91
C LEU A 3 16.03 -6.21 -10.64
N ASN A 4 17.15 -6.91 -10.88
CA ASN A 4 17.09 -8.23 -11.52
C ASN A 4 16.65 -9.34 -10.55
N PHE A 5 16.79 -9.13 -9.24
CA PHE A 5 16.37 -10.12 -8.24
C PHE A 5 14.91 -9.91 -7.79
N LEU A 6 14.42 -8.67 -7.81
CA LEU A 6 13.06 -8.32 -7.38
C LEU A 6 12.33 -7.52 -8.46
N CYS A 7 11.16 -8.01 -8.84
CA CYS A 7 10.41 -7.40 -9.93
C CYS A 7 9.90 -5.99 -9.59
N PRO A 8 9.84 -5.07 -10.58
CA PRO A 8 9.38 -3.69 -10.37
C PRO A 8 8.05 -3.57 -9.59
N PRO A 9 6.97 -4.32 -9.90
CA PRO A 9 5.72 -4.25 -9.13
C PRO A 9 5.86 -4.78 -7.69
N ALA A 10 6.67 -5.82 -7.46
CA ALA A 10 6.90 -6.38 -6.12
C ALA A 10 7.66 -5.40 -5.22
N LEU A 11 8.68 -4.73 -5.77
CA LEU A 11 9.45 -3.70 -5.07
C LEU A 11 8.55 -2.51 -4.69
N LEU A 12 7.73 -2.04 -5.63
CA LEU A 12 6.80 -0.93 -5.38
C LEU A 12 5.83 -1.26 -4.25
N TYR A 13 5.22 -2.44 -4.29
CA TYR A 13 4.31 -2.90 -3.26
C TYR A 13 4.99 -2.99 -1.88
N ALA A 14 6.21 -3.52 -1.80
CA ALA A 14 6.95 -3.64 -0.56
C ALA A 14 7.25 -2.27 0.08
N VAL A 15 7.67 -1.28 -0.71
CA VAL A 15 7.94 0.09 -0.22
C VAL A 15 6.65 0.75 0.29
N ILE A 16 5.56 0.62 -0.46
CA ILE A 16 4.25 1.16 -0.05
C ILE A 16 3.77 0.50 1.25
N MET A 17 3.89 -0.83 1.36
CA MET A 17 3.53 -1.54 2.59
C MET A 17 4.37 -1.12 3.78
N LEU A 18 5.67 -0.88 3.61
CA LEU A 18 6.52 -0.38 4.69
C LEU A 18 6.05 0.98 5.20
N ILE A 19 5.66 1.90 4.31
CA ILE A 19 5.12 3.20 4.70
C ILE A 19 3.83 3.02 5.52
N TYR A 20 2.89 2.19 5.04
CA TYR A 20 1.65 1.93 5.77
C TYR A 20 1.88 1.29 7.13
N LEU A 21 2.80 0.33 7.22
CA LEU A 21 3.19 -0.29 8.47
C LEU A 21 3.64 0.75 9.49
N ILE A 22 4.49 1.70 9.08
CA ILE A 22 4.98 2.77 9.96
C ILE A 22 3.82 3.65 10.46
N LEU A 23 2.89 4.02 9.57
CA LEU A 23 1.72 4.82 9.94
C LEU A 23 0.82 4.10 10.95
N GLU A 24 0.66 2.79 10.81
CA GLU A 24 -0.16 1.98 11.72
C GLU A 24 0.52 1.77 13.08
N LEU A 25 1.84 1.60 13.12
CA LEU A 25 2.59 1.57 14.38
C LEU A 25 2.42 2.88 15.17
N SER A 26 2.34 4.02 14.49
CA SER A 26 2.10 5.32 15.14
C SER A 26 0.75 5.38 15.87
N ASN A 27 -0.25 4.64 15.41
CA ASN A 27 -1.58 4.60 16.03
C ASN A 27 -1.67 3.62 17.23
N LYS A 28 -0.55 2.98 17.64
CA LYS A 28 -0.45 2.01 18.77
C LYS A 28 -1.37 0.78 18.68
N GLU A 29 -1.99 0.53 17.53
CA GLU A 29 -2.82 -0.64 17.24
C GLU A 29 -1.95 -1.85 16.82
N TYR A 30 -1.12 -2.36 17.74
CA TYR A 30 -0.13 -3.40 17.44
C TYR A 30 -0.72 -4.70 16.88
N HIS A 31 -1.91 -5.11 17.36
CA HIS A 31 -2.56 -6.34 16.92
C HIS A 31 -2.94 -6.29 15.44
N GLN A 32 -3.43 -5.14 14.96
CA GLN A 32 -3.80 -5.00 13.55
C GLN A 32 -2.58 -4.86 12.65
N ALA A 33 -1.55 -4.15 13.12
CA ALA A 33 -0.31 -3.96 12.38
C ALA A 33 0.40 -5.30 12.10
N PHE A 34 0.42 -6.22 13.06
CA PHE A 34 1.05 -7.54 12.89
C PHE A 34 0.38 -8.39 11.80
N VAL A 35 -0.96 -8.41 11.79
CA VAL A 35 -1.74 -9.15 10.78
C VAL A 35 -1.48 -8.58 9.39
N LYS A 36 -1.48 -7.24 9.25
CA LYS A 36 -1.22 -6.57 7.97
C LYS A 36 0.21 -6.77 7.48
N ALA A 37 1.20 -6.81 8.39
CA ALA A 37 2.58 -7.14 8.05
C ALA A 37 2.72 -8.53 7.41
N ILE A 38 2.07 -9.55 8.01
CA ILE A 38 2.07 -10.92 7.48
C ILE A 38 1.43 -10.97 6.10
N ILE A 39 0.26 -10.35 5.95
CA ILE A 39 -0.45 -10.29 4.66
C ILE A 39 0.43 -9.62 3.60
N GLY A 40 1.16 -8.55 3.94
CA GLY A 40 2.10 -7.88 3.03
C GLY A 40 3.24 -8.75 2.56
N ILE A 41 3.82 -9.55 3.45
CA ILE A 41 4.88 -10.51 3.09
C ILE A 41 4.33 -11.56 2.13
N ILE A 42 3.13 -12.10 2.39
CA ILE A 42 2.48 -13.09 1.52
C ILE A 42 2.23 -12.49 0.13
N PHE A 43 1.68 -11.28 0.04
CA PHE A 43 1.45 -10.60 -1.23
C PHE A 43 2.75 -10.34 -2.00
N THR A 44 3.82 -9.96 -1.31
CA THR A 44 5.13 -9.74 -1.93
C THR A 44 5.69 -11.04 -2.53
N CYS A 45 5.56 -12.17 -1.83
CA CYS A 45 5.94 -13.49 -2.35
C CYS A 45 5.10 -13.91 -3.56
N ILE A 46 3.79 -13.67 -3.55
CA ILE A 46 2.90 -13.95 -4.68
C ILE A 46 3.31 -13.12 -5.90
N LEU A 47 3.53 -11.82 -5.73
CA LEU A 47 3.97 -10.92 -6.81
C LEU A 47 5.31 -11.36 -7.41
N GLN A 48 6.26 -11.77 -6.56
CA GLN A 48 7.53 -12.33 -6.99
C GLN A 48 7.32 -13.61 -7.83
N ALA A 49 6.47 -14.54 -7.38
CA ALA A 49 6.18 -15.79 -8.10
C ALA A 49 5.51 -15.55 -9.47
N PHE A 50 4.52 -14.65 -9.53
CA PHE A 50 3.85 -14.27 -10.78
C PHE A 50 4.82 -13.66 -11.80
N CYS A 51 5.75 -12.85 -11.32
CA CYS A 51 6.73 -12.23 -12.19
C CYS A 51 7.77 -13.23 -12.73
N GLN A 52 8.18 -14.22 -11.93
CA GLN A 52 9.06 -15.31 -12.38
C GLN A 52 8.42 -16.14 -13.51
N MET A 53 7.09 -16.23 -13.56
CA MET A 53 6.37 -16.88 -14.66
C MET A 53 6.23 -16.00 -15.92
N ASN A 54 6.92 -14.86 -15.99
CA ASN A 54 6.84 -13.88 -17.08
C ASN A 54 5.46 -13.19 -17.23
N LEU A 55 4.61 -13.25 -16.19
CA LEU A 55 3.31 -12.54 -16.15
C LEU A 55 3.44 -11.12 -15.58
N GLY A 56 4.41 -10.35 -16.08
CA GLY A 56 4.65 -8.97 -15.63
C GLY A 56 3.41 -8.07 -15.71
N LEU A 57 2.56 -8.29 -16.72
CA LEU A 57 1.31 -7.55 -16.93
C LEU A 57 0.29 -7.80 -15.80
N VAL A 58 0.12 -9.05 -15.38
CA VAL A 58 -0.84 -9.43 -14.32
C VAL A 58 -0.41 -8.87 -12.97
N SER A 59 0.89 -8.92 -12.68
CA SER A 59 1.47 -8.34 -11.46
C SER A 59 1.20 -6.83 -11.36
N TRP A 60 1.29 -6.11 -12.48
CA TRP A 60 0.97 -4.68 -12.54
C TRP A 60 -0.49 -4.38 -12.25
N ILE A 61 -1.43 -5.14 -12.83
CA ILE A 61 -2.86 -4.96 -12.58
C ILE A 61 -3.20 -5.19 -11.10
N LEU A 62 -2.57 -6.19 -10.47
CA LEU A 62 -2.76 -6.49 -9.05
C LEU A 62 -2.38 -5.32 -8.14
N VAL A 63 -1.30 -4.60 -8.46
CA VAL A 63 -0.84 -3.43 -7.70
C VAL A 63 -1.68 -2.18 -7.97
N MET A 64 -2.26 -2.06 -9.16
CA MET A 64 -3.11 -0.91 -9.51
C MET A 64 -4.44 -0.89 -8.74
N ILE A 65 -5.03 -2.06 -8.49
CA ILE A 65 -6.31 -2.20 -7.75
C ILE A 65 -6.27 -1.49 -6.38
N PRO A 66 -5.33 -1.78 -5.47
CA PRO A 66 -5.29 -1.14 -4.16
C PRO A 66 -4.95 0.36 -4.24
N ILE A 67 -4.15 0.81 -5.21
CA ILE A 67 -3.83 2.24 -5.39
C ILE A 67 -5.09 3.02 -5.79
N ILE A 68 -5.84 2.52 -6.77
CA ILE A 68 -7.08 3.15 -7.23
C ILE A 68 -8.10 3.15 -6.09
N PHE A 69 -8.24 2.04 -5.37
CA PHE A 69 -9.18 1.97 -4.25
C PHE A 69 -8.81 2.95 -3.13
N TYR A 70 -7.54 3.03 -2.75
CA TYR A 70 -7.07 3.94 -1.70
C TYR A 70 -7.33 5.41 -2.08
N THR A 71 -6.94 5.82 -3.29
CA THR A 71 -7.18 7.19 -3.77
C THR A 71 -8.67 7.52 -3.83
N TYR A 72 -9.51 6.60 -4.28
CA TYR A 72 -10.96 6.78 -4.31
C TYR A 72 -11.55 6.94 -2.91
N VAL A 73 -11.18 6.08 -1.96
CA VAL A 73 -11.63 6.19 -0.57
C VAL A 73 -11.20 7.51 0.06
N THR A 74 -9.95 7.92 -0.13
CA THR A 74 -9.45 9.21 0.38
C THR A 74 -10.25 10.38 -0.20
N LEU A 75 -10.52 10.40 -1.50
CA LEU A 75 -11.35 11.44 -2.14
C LEU A 75 -12.77 11.48 -1.56
N LEU A 76 -13.41 10.33 -1.37
CA LEU A 76 -14.73 10.25 -0.76
C LEU A 76 -14.73 10.79 0.68
N VAL A 77 -13.73 10.43 1.48
CA VAL A 77 -13.58 10.94 2.85
C VAL A 77 -13.41 12.46 2.84
N PHE A 78 -12.57 13.02 1.96
CA PHE A 78 -12.43 14.47 1.81
C PHE A 78 -13.75 15.16 1.43
N TRP A 79 -14.54 14.53 0.55
CA TRP A 79 -15.83 15.06 0.11
C TRP A 79 -16.87 15.04 1.23
N VAL A 80 -16.99 13.93 1.96
CA VAL A 80 -17.93 13.76 3.07
C VAL A 80 -17.60 14.67 4.24
N PHE A 81 -16.32 14.78 4.63
CA PHE A 81 -15.93 15.61 5.76
C PHE A 81 -15.71 17.09 5.40
N SER A 82 -15.84 17.47 4.11
CA SER A 82 -15.59 18.83 3.61
C SER A 82 -14.34 19.47 4.23
N LEU A 83 -13.26 18.69 4.37
CA LEU A 83 -12.00 19.14 4.96
C LEU A 83 -11.37 20.15 4.00
N ASN A 84 -11.74 21.42 4.15
CA ASN A 84 -11.23 22.53 3.37
C ASN A 84 -9.78 22.81 3.81
N PRO A 85 -8.76 22.62 2.95
CA PRO A 85 -7.35 22.73 3.30
C PRO A 85 -6.90 24.15 3.70
N ASN A 86 -7.83 25.13 3.70
CA ASN A 86 -7.60 26.51 4.14
C ASN A 86 -7.82 26.75 5.65
N LYS A 87 -8.13 25.73 6.45
CA LYS A 87 -8.11 25.85 7.92
C LYS A 87 -6.94 25.05 8.47
N LYS A 88 -5.94 25.77 8.99
CA LYS A 88 -4.77 25.21 9.68
C LYS A 88 -5.23 24.19 10.72
N PHE A 89 -4.50 23.07 10.76
CA PHE A 89 -4.53 22.06 11.81
C PHE A 89 -4.46 22.70 13.20
N VAL A 90 -5.60 22.84 13.87
CA VAL A 90 -5.72 22.90 15.33
C VAL A 90 -6.93 22.05 15.67
N GLN A 91 -6.67 20.81 16.06
CA GLN A 91 -7.64 19.94 16.72
C GLN A 91 -7.89 20.52 18.13
N ALA A 92 -9.16 20.69 18.48
CA ALA A 92 -9.64 20.89 19.85
C ALA A 92 -10.60 19.75 20.19
#